data_AF-A0A5C6AN74-F1
#
_entry.id   AF-A0A5C6AN74-F1
#
_cell.length_a   1.000
_cell.length_b   1.000
_cell.length_c   1.000
_cell.angle_alpha   90.00
_cell.angle_beta   90.00
_cell.angle_gamma   90.00
#
_symmetry.space_group_name_H-M   'P 1'
#
loop_
_entity.id
_entity.type
_entity.pdbx_description
1 polymer ?
#
loop_
_entity_poly.entity_id
_entity_poly.type
_entity_poly.pdbx_seq_one_letter_code
_entity_poly.pdbx_strand_id
1 'polypeptide(L)'
;MLFTQLASGWLEWLQPTGEVLLACLLLLLCTIAWLTNLIALPGNWISVLLIAVYAWAGPQDGRVSIGYGTVLACFVFALIGEIVEFVAGAYGAKSAGASKKSTLYSIIGSVIGALVGAAVGIPVPVVGPVLAALLFGGLGASAGAMYGEWSDGRRWRDNWSVGTATFVGRTIGTLGKFGAGLLMLLVAVAAVLL
;
A
#
# COMPACT_ATOMS: atom_id res chain seq x y z
N MET A 1 34.26 29.25 -27.52
CA MET A 1 33.09 29.11 -28.41
C MET A 1 32.75 27.65 -28.72
N LEU A 2 33.67 26.82 -29.23
CA LEU A 2 33.39 25.40 -29.51
C LEU A 2 33.10 24.57 -28.23
N PHE A 3 33.88 24.78 -27.16
CA PHE A 3 33.70 24.07 -25.88
C PHE A 3 32.39 24.43 -25.17
N THR A 4 31.98 25.70 -25.27
CA THR A 4 30.71 26.20 -24.73
C THR A 4 29.50 25.70 -25.52
N GLN A 5 29.62 25.53 -26.84
CA GLN A 5 28.56 24.92 -27.68
C GLN A 5 28.43 23.41 -27.46
N LEU A 6 29.55 22.70 -27.25
CA LEU A 6 29.51 21.29 -26.89
C LEU A 6 28.87 21.12 -25.51
N ALA A 7 29.30 21.91 -24.51
CA ALA A 7 28.73 21.85 -23.16
C ALA A 7 27.22 22.18 -23.12
N SER A 8 26.75 23.17 -23.90
CA SER A 8 25.32 23.49 -23.99
C SER A 8 24.52 22.36 -24.63
N GLY A 9 25.05 21.72 -25.68
CA GLY A 9 24.41 20.56 -26.31
C GLY A 9 24.26 19.36 -25.38
N TRP A 10 25.27 19.08 -24.54
CA TRP A 10 25.18 18.02 -23.53
C TRP A 10 24.15 18.34 -22.43
N LEU A 11 24.07 19.59 -21.97
CA LEU A 11 23.08 20.03 -20.98
C LEU A 11 21.64 19.93 -21.51
N GLU A 12 21.42 20.30 -22.78
CA GLU A 12 20.11 20.18 -23.45
C GLU A 12 19.63 18.73 -23.59
N TRP A 13 20.55 17.77 -23.78
CA TRP A 13 20.20 16.34 -23.84
C TRP A 13 20.01 15.71 -22.44
N LEU A 14 20.79 16.16 -21.45
CA LEU A 14 20.71 15.65 -20.09
C LEU A 14 19.44 16.10 -19.37
N GLN A 15 18.90 17.27 -19.71
CA GLN A 15 17.67 17.78 -19.10
C GLN A 15 16.46 16.86 -19.33
N PRO A 16 16.00 16.57 -20.56
CA PRO A 16 14.87 15.67 -20.81
C PRO A 16 15.11 14.25 -20.29
N THR A 17 16.35 13.76 -20.43
CA THR A 17 16.72 12.42 -19.97
C THR A 17 16.63 12.32 -18.44
N GLY A 18 17.11 13.34 -17.73
CA GLY A 18 17.04 13.43 -16.27
C GLY A 18 15.61 13.50 -15.75
N GLU A 19 14.73 14.26 -16.41
CA GLU A 19 13.32 14.38 -16.07
C GLU A 19 12.57 13.04 -16.20
N VAL A 20 12.80 12.32 -17.30
CA VAL A 20 12.21 10.99 -17.53
C VAL A 20 12.73 9.99 -16.50
N LEU A 21 14.03 10.01 -16.18
CA LEU A 21 14.59 9.15 -15.14
C LEU A 21 13.98 9.44 -13.77
N LEU A 22 13.73 10.71 -13.43
CA LEU A 22 13.09 11.10 -12.18
C LEU A 22 11.63 10.61 -12.13
N ALA A 23 10.89 10.71 -13.24
CA ALA A 23 9.53 10.17 -13.33
C ALA A 23 9.50 8.64 -13.17
N CYS A 24 10.41 7.93 -13.83
CA CYS A 24 10.58 6.48 -13.66
C CYS A 24 10.90 6.11 -12.22
N LEU A 25 11.80 6.87 -11.57
CA LEU A 25 12.14 6.67 -10.16
C LEU A 25 10.93 6.90 -9.25
N LEU A 26 10.16 7.97 -9.48
CA LEU A 26 8.93 8.23 -8.75
C LEU A 26 7.96 7.04 -8.84
N LEU A 27 7.65 6.58 -10.07
CA LEU A 27 6.72 5.47 -10.29
C LEU A 27 7.21 4.18 -9.65
N LEU A 28 8.52 3.90 -9.70
CA LEU A 28 9.12 2.75 -9.03
C LEU A 28 8.94 2.85 -7.51
N LEU A 29 9.26 3.99 -6.90
CA LEU A 29 9.13 4.20 -5.46
C LEU A 29 7.66 4.14 -5.02
N CYS A 30 6.73 4.72 -5.78
CA CYS A 30 5.30 4.59 -5.52
C CYS A 30 4.81 3.15 -5.64
N THR A 31 5.35 2.36 -6.57
CA THR A 31 5.02 0.94 -6.73
C THR A 31 5.51 0.14 -5.54
N ILE A 32 6.74 0.37 -5.09
CA ILE A 32 7.30 -0.26 -3.88
C ILE A 32 6.45 0.12 -2.67
N ALA A 33 6.17 1.41 -2.49
CA ALA A 33 5.33 1.92 -1.41
C ALA A 33 3.93 1.26 -1.43
N TRP A 34 3.31 1.15 -2.61
CA TRP A 34 2.03 0.48 -2.77
C TRP A 34 2.06 -1.00 -2.35
N LEU A 35 3.12 -1.75 -2.68
CA LEU A 35 3.30 -3.14 -2.25
C LEU A 35 3.41 -3.28 -0.73
N THR A 36 3.93 -2.27 -0.03
CA THR A 36 4.03 -2.33 1.44
C THR A 36 2.67 -2.35 2.15
N ASN A 37 1.57 -1.95 1.49
CA ASN A 37 0.22 -2.08 2.07
C ASN A 37 -0.13 -3.54 2.41
N LEU A 38 0.43 -4.51 1.70
CA LEU A 38 0.20 -5.94 1.92
C LEU A 38 0.70 -6.41 3.30
N ILE A 39 1.69 -5.73 3.87
CA ILE A 39 2.27 -6.01 5.19
C ILE A 39 1.84 -4.97 6.23
N ALA A 40 0.68 -4.35 6.04
CA ALA A 40 0.08 -3.36 6.94
C ALA A 40 0.84 -2.03 7.11
N LEU A 41 1.75 -1.69 6.21
CA LEU A 41 2.41 -0.38 6.23
C LEU A 41 1.54 0.69 5.53
N PRO A 42 1.72 1.98 5.86
CA PRO A 42 0.97 3.09 5.27
C PRO A 42 1.48 3.46 3.86
N GLY A 43 1.54 2.46 2.96
CA GLY A 43 2.11 2.59 1.62
C GLY A 43 1.50 3.69 0.77
N ASN A 44 0.17 3.84 0.83
CA ASN A 44 -0.54 4.89 0.08
C ASN A 44 -0.12 6.30 0.56
N TRP A 45 0.08 6.51 1.86
CA TRP A 45 0.55 7.80 2.37
C TRP A 45 1.98 8.12 1.93
N ILE A 46 2.84 7.11 1.87
CA ILE A 46 4.20 7.25 1.31
C ILE A 46 4.10 7.67 -0.16
N SER A 47 3.23 7.05 -0.96
CA SER A 47 3.01 7.45 -2.36
C SER A 47 2.50 8.88 -2.49
N VAL A 48 1.55 9.32 -1.66
CA VAL A 48 1.07 10.71 -1.67
C VAL A 48 2.20 11.69 -1.38
N LEU A 49 3.04 11.40 -0.38
CA LEU A 49 4.19 12.24 -0.04
C LEU A 49 5.19 12.31 -1.19
N LEU A 50 5.52 11.18 -1.81
CA LEU A 50 6.43 11.13 -2.96
C LEU A 50 5.90 11.96 -4.14
N ILE A 51 4.61 11.83 -4.47
CA ILE A 51 3.98 12.59 -5.55
C ILE A 51 3.93 14.08 -5.21
N ALA A 52 3.66 14.45 -3.95
CA ALA A 52 3.68 15.85 -3.51
C ALA A 52 5.08 16.46 -3.60
N VAL A 53 6.11 15.73 -3.18
CA VAL A 53 7.52 16.16 -3.31
C VAL A 53 7.89 16.31 -4.78
N TYR A 54 7.49 15.39 -5.65
CA TYR A 54 7.73 15.50 -7.09
C TYR A 54 7.00 16.70 -7.69
N ALA A 55 5.73 16.94 -7.35
CA ALA A 55 4.99 18.10 -7.83
C ALA A 55 5.64 19.43 -7.41
N TRP A 56 6.25 19.48 -6.22
CA TRP A 56 6.88 20.67 -5.69
C TRP A 56 8.32 20.91 -6.17
N ALA A 57 9.15 19.86 -6.22
CA ALA A 57 10.58 19.97 -6.50
C ALA A 57 11.00 19.38 -7.86
N GLY A 58 10.09 18.66 -8.52
CA GLY A 58 10.31 18.11 -9.85
C GLY A 58 10.07 19.12 -10.97
N PRO A 59 10.03 18.64 -12.24
CA PRO A 59 9.84 19.48 -13.41
C PRO A 59 8.51 20.22 -13.34
N GLN A 60 8.57 21.55 -13.49
CA GLN A 60 7.39 22.43 -13.43
C GLN A 60 6.72 22.60 -14.78
N ASP A 61 7.48 22.40 -15.86
CA ASP A 61 7.03 22.46 -17.24
C ASP A 61 7.38 21.15 -17.96
N GLY A 62 6.66 20.84 -19.04
CA GLY A 62 6.93 19.67 -19.87
C GLY A 62 6.07 18.45 -19.55
N ARG A 63 6.28 17.37 -20.32
CA ARG A 63 5.38 16.20 -20.40
C ARG A 63 5.33 15.34 -19.14
N VAL A 64 6.34 15.44 -18.29
CA VAL A 64 6.42 14.66 -17.04
C VAL A 64 6.10 15.52 -15.81
N SER A 65 5.70 16.78 -15.99
CA SER A 65 5.30 17.64 -14.89
C SER A 65 4.03 17.11 -14.21
N ILE A 66 4.01 17.12 -12.88
CA ILE A 66 2.84 16.69 -12.10
C ILE A 66 2.27 17.90 -11.37
N GLY A 67 1.03 18.25 -11.71
CA GLY A 67 0.30 19.31 -11.02
C GLY A 67 -0.28 18.87 -9.67
N TYR A 68 -0.62 19.86 -8.83
CA TYR A 68 -1.26 19.63 -7.52
C TYR A 68 -2.63 18.94 -7.59
N GLY A 69 -3.31 18.96 -8.75
CA GLY A 69 -4.55 18.21 -8.98
C GLY A 69 -4.33 16.69 -8.84
N THR A 70 -3.21 16.17 -9.34
CA THR A 70 -2.82 14.76 -9.20
C THR A 70 -2.53 14.41 -7.74
N VAL A 71 -1.85 15.31 -7.02
CA VAL A 71 -1.57 15.14 -5.58
C VAL A 71 -2.89 15.03 -4.80
N LEU A 72 -3.84 15.94 -5.06
CA LEU A 72 -5.15 15.94 -4.41
C LEU A 72 -5.95 14.67 -4.74
N ALA A 73 -5.98 14.24 -6.00
CA ALA A 73 -6.64 13.00 -6.40
C ALA A 73 -6.06 11.78 -5.67
N CYS A 74 -4.73 11.66 -5.63
CA CYS A 74 -4.04 10.59 -4.93
C CYS A 74 -4.28 10.63 -3.41
N PHE A 75 -4.32 11.83 -2.81
CA PHE A 75 -4.67 12.01 -1.41
C PHE A 75 -6.08 11.51 -1.10
N VAL A 76 -7.07 11.84 -1.95
CA VAL A 76 -8.45 11.37 -1.79
C VAL A 76 -8.53 9.85 -1.89
N PHE A 77 -7.87 9.22 -2.88
CA PHE A 77 -7.83 7.77 -2.98
C PHE A 77 -7.14 7.11 -1.78
N ALA A 78 -6.03 7.67 -1.29
CA ALA A 78 -5.36 7.18 -0.09
C ALA A 78 -6.31 7.21 1.11
N LEU A 79 -7.02 8.32 1.31
CA LEU A 79 -8.00 8.47 2.39
C LEU A 79 -9.14 7.45 2.27
N ILE A 80 -9.70 7.25 1.08
CA ILE A 80 -10.73 6.24 0.84
C ILE A 80 -10.21 4.84 1.18
N GLY A 81 -9.00 4.50 0.72
CA GLY A 81 -8.37 3.21 1.00
C GLY A 81 -8.18 2.95 2.49
N GLU A 82 -7.70 3.95 3.24
CA GLU A 82 -7.59 3.85 4.70
C GLU A 82 -8.96 3.67 5.37
N ILE A 83 -9.96 4.47 4.99
CA ILE A 83 -11.32 4.34 5.53
C ILE A 83 -11.86 2.94 5.29
N VAL A 84 -11.68 2.38 4.09
CA VAL A 84 -12.11 1.02 3.78
C VAL A 84 -11.39 0.00 4.65
N GLU A 85 -10.07 0.12 4.84
CA GLU A 85 -9.30 -0.78 5.70
C GLU A 85 -9.75 -0.69 7.17
N PHE A 86 -9.92 0.51 7.69
CA PHE A 86 -10.35 0.75 9.07
C PHE A 86 -11.77 0.24 9.30
N VAL A 87 -12.70 0.53 8.39
CA VAL A 87 -14.10 0.09 8.52
C VAL A 87 -14.18 -1.43 8.40
N ALA A 88 -13.58 -2.04 7.38
CA ALA A 88 -13.63 -3.49 7.19
C ALA A 88 -12.96 -4.24 8.34
N GLY A 89 -11.78 -3.78 8.80
CA GLY A 89 -11.07 -4.39 9.92
C GLY A 89 -11.79 -4.23 11.26
N ALA A 90 -12.24 -3.02 11.58
CA ALA A 90 -12.93 -2.75 12.84
C ALA A 90 -14.32 -3.39 12.88
N TYR A 91 -15.09 -3.34 11.79
CA TYR A 91 -16.39 -3.97 11.70
C TYR A 91 -16.28 -5.50 11.75
N GLY A 92 -15.32 -6.08 11.01
CA GLY A 92 -15.04 -7.52 11.03
C GLY A 92 -14.81 -8.03 12.45
N ALA A 93 -13.85 -7.46 13.18
CA ALA A 93 -13.56 -7.90 14.55
C ALA A 93 -14.72 -7.61 15.54
N LYS A 94 -15.32 -6.41 15.49
CA LYS A 94 -16.38 -6.03 16.44
C LYS A 94 -17.68 -6.80 16.24
N SER A 95 -18.03 -7.18 15.01
CA SER A 95 -19.25 -7.93 14.71
C SER A 95 -19.33 -9.28 15.44
N ALA A 96 -18.19 -9.87 15.78
CA ALA A 96 -18.07 -11.11 16.53
C ALA A 96 -17.79 -10.91 18.04
N GLY A 97 -17.81 -9.66 18.53
CA GLY A 97 -17.57 -9.34 19.93
C GLY A 97 -16.11 -9.47 20.36
N ALA A 98 -15.16 -9.14 19.48
CA ALA A 98 -13.73 -9.11 19.78
C ALA A 98 -13.37 -8.05 20.83
N SER A 99 -12.47 -8.43 21.73
CA SER A 99 -11.90 -7.58 22.76
C SER A 99 -10.83 -6.64 22.19
N LYS A 100 -10.45 -5.63 22.97
CA LYS A 100 -9.34 -4.73 22.62
C LYS A 100 -8.03 -5.50 22.46
N LYS A 101 -7.81 -6.50 23.31
CA LYS A 101 -6.64 -7.38 23.29
C LYS A 101 -6.63 -8.25 22.03
N SER A 102 -7.78 -8.82 21.66
CA SER A 102 -7.97 -9.56 20.41
C SER A 102 -7.62 -8.71 19.18
N THR A 103 -8.08 -7.45 19.15
CA THR A 103 -7.77 -6.50 18.08
C THR A 103 -6.27 -6.19 17.98
N LEU A 104 -5.57 -6.05 19.12
CA LEU A 104 -4.13 -5.80 19.12
C LEU A 104 -3.35 -7.00 18.55
N TYR A 105 -3.64 -8.22 19.04
CA TYR A 105 -2.98 -9.42 18.55
C TYR A 105 -3.31 -9.73 17.10
N SER A 106 -4.50 -9.37 16.61
CA SER A 106 -4.83 -9.54 15.19
C SER A 106 -3.98 -8.65 14.29
N ILE A 107 -3.65 -7.43 14.71
CA ILE A 107 -2.75 -6.55 13.93
C ILE A 107 -1.35 -7.17 13.86
N ILE A 108 -0.81 -7.59 15.01
CA ILE A 108 0.52 -8.22 15.09
C ILE A 108 0.55 -9.50 14.25
N GLY A 109 -0.44 -10.37 14.43
CA GLY A 109 -0.58 -11.60 13.68
C GLY A 109 -0.72 -11.34 12.18
N SER A 110 -1.44 -10.29 11.77
CA SER A 110 -1.59 -9.90 10.37
C SER A 110 -0.25 -9.53 9.73
N VAL A 111 0.59 -8.78 10.43
CA VAL A 111 1.92 -8.39 9.93
C VAL A 111 2.82 -9.62 9.80
N ILE A 112 2.91 -10.43 10.85
CA ILE A 112 3.73 -11.65 10.85
C ILE A 112 3.27 -12.59 9.74
N GLY A 113 1.95 -12.83 9.66
CA GLY A 113 1.35 -13.66 8.64
C GLY A 113 1.65 -13.15 7.24
N ALA A 114 1.46 -11.85 6.97
CA ALA A 114 1.73 -11.29 5.65
C ALA A 114 3.21 -11.40 5.26
N LEU A 115 4.14 -11.18 6.20
CA LEU A 115 5.58 -11.35 5.96
C LEU A 115 5.95 -12.80 5.66
N VAL A 116 5.41 -13.75 6.44
CA VAL A 116 5.60 -15.19 6.19
C VAL A 116 5.02 -15.59 4.84
N GLY A 117 3.80 -15.13 4.52
CA GLY A 117 3.16 -15.37 3.24
C GLY A 117 3.99 -14.84 2.06
N ALA A 118 4.49 -13.60 2.17
CA ALA A 118 5.36 -13.02 1.14
C ALA A 118 6.66 -13.80 0.95
N ALA A 119 7.25 -14.34 2.02
CA ALA A 119 8.49 -15.10 1.98
C ALA A 119 8.32 -16.54 1.45
N VAL A 120 7.25 -17.23 1.85
CA VAL A 120 6.93 -18.58 1.34
C VAL A 120 6.47 -18.50 -0.11
N GLY A 121 5.61 -17.53 -0.41
CA GLY A 121 5.02 -17.33 -1.73
C GLY A 121 4.09 -18.46 -2.17
N ILE A 122 3.39 -18.21 -3.26
CA ILE A 122 2.72 -19.23 -4.08
C ILE A 122 3.56 -19.30 -5.37
N PRO A 123 3.76 -20.50 -5.98
CA PRO A 123 4.58 -20.68 -7.19
C PRO A 123 3.92 -20.12 -8.46
N VAL A 124 3.51 -18.85 -8.40
CA VAL A 124 3.00 -18.02 -9.47
C VAL A 124 3.82 -16.73 -9.41
N PRO A 125 4.69 -16.45 -10.38
CA PRO A 125 5.50 -15.23 -10.39
C PRO A 125 4.62 -13.97 -10.27
N VAL A 126 5.10 -12.96 -9.56
CA VAL A 126 4.45 -11.65 -9.32
C VAL A 126 3.16 -11.70 -8.51
N VAL A 127 2.17 -12.50 -8.92
CA VAL A 127 0.85 -12.59 -8.28
C VAL A 127 0.89 -13.47 -7.02
N GLY A 128 1.70 -14.52 -7.02
CA GLY A 128 1.81 -15.47 -5.93
C GLY A 128 2.21 -14.85 -4.58
N PRO A 129 3.28 -14.03 -4.51
CA PRO A 129 3.66 -13.33 -3.28
C PRO A 129 2.57 -12.38 -2.76
N VAL A 130 1.85 -11.70 -3.65
CA VAL A 130 0.76 -10.78 -3.28
C VAL A 130 -0.41 -11.54 -2.65
N LEU A 131 -0.86 -12.62 -3.30
CA LEU A 131 -1.93 -13.47 -2.78
C LEU A 131 -1.51 -14.16 -1.48
N ALA A 132 -0.26 -14.63 -1.40
CA ALA A 132 0.27 -15.26 -0.19
C ALA A 132 0.31 -14.27 0.98
N ALA A 133 0.78 -13.03 0.77
CA ALA A 133 0.78 -12.00 1.80
C ALA A 133 -0.64 -11.67 2.29
N LEU A 134 -1.61 -11.53 1.38
CA LEU A 134 -3.01 -11.27 1.74
C LEU A 134 -3.64 -12.40 2.54
N LEU A 135 -3.48 -13.64 2.08
CA LEU A 135 -4.08 -14.81 2.72
C LEU A 135 -3.44 -15.09 4.07
N PHE A 136 -2.10 -15.14 4.13
CA PHE A 136 -1.41 -15.37 5.39
C PHE A 136 -1.57 -14.19 6.35
N GLY A 137 -1.69 -12.96 5.85
CA GLY A 137 -2.05 -11.80 6.66
C GLY A 137 -3.43 -11.96 7.30
N GLY A 138 -4.43 -12.41 6.54
CA GLY A 138 -5.75 -12.75 7.11
C GLY A 138 -5.67 -13.89 8.13
N LEU A 139 -4.94 -14.97 7.83
CA LEU A 139 -4.78 -16.11 8.74
C LEU A 139 -4.08 -15.72 10.03
N GLY A 140 -3.00 -14.93 9.92
CA GLY A 140 -2.28 -14.39 11.06
C GLY A 140 -3.16 -13.48 11.90
N ALA A 141 -3.99 -12.64 11.28
CA ALA A 141 -4.96 -11.81 11.99
C ALA A 141 -5.98 -12.65 12.78
N SER A 142 -6.45 -13.74 12.17
CA SER A 142 -7.39 -14.69 12.78
C SER A 142 -6.77 -15.39 13.98
N ALA A 143 -5.56 -15.94 13.80
CA ALA A 143 -4.82 -16.62 14.87
C ALA A 143 -4.51 -15.68 16.03
N GLY A 144 -4.09 -14.44 15.74
CA GLY A 144 -3.85 -13.40 16.74
C GLY A 144 -5.12 -13.02 17.50
N ALA A 145 -6.22 -12.78 16.79
CA ALA A 145 -7.52 -12.48 17.40
C ALA A 145 -7.98 -13.61 18.33
N MET A 146 -7.86 -14.86 17.86
CA MET A 146 -8.26 -16.03 18.61
C MET A 146 -7.39 -16.24 19.85
N TYR A 147 -6.08 -16.03 19.73
CA TYR A 147 -5.14 -16.06 20.85
C TYR A 147 -5.49 -15.01 21.92
N GLY A 148 -5.82 -13.79 21.52
CA GLY A 148 -6.22 -12.72 22.43
C GLY A 148 -7.43 -13.10 23.29
N GLU A 149 -8.50 -13.58 22.67
CA GLU A 149 -9.71 -14.02 23.37
C GLU A 149 -9.49 -15.27 24.24
N TRP A 150 -8.70 -16.24 23.76
CA TRP A 150 -8.38 -17.43 24.55
C TRP A 150 -7.60 -17.07 25.82
N SER A 151 -6.64 -16.14 25.69
CA SER A 151 -5.87 -15.64 26.82
C SER A 151 -6.70 -14.81 27.83
N ASP A 152 -7.92 -14.43 27.47
CA ASP A 152 -8.91 -13.77 28.35
C ASP A 152 -9.96 -14.78 28.88
N GLY A 153 -9.76 -16.08 28.65
CA GLY A 153 -10.57 -17.16 29.24
C GLY A 153 -11.70 -17.69 28.34
N ARG A 154 -11.88 -17.18 27.11
CA ARG A 154 -12.85 -17.77 26.18
C ARG A 154 -12.38 -19.14 25.70
N ARG A 155 -13.31 -20.10 25.60
CA ARG A 155 -13.01 -21.42 25.03
C ARG A 155 -12.71 -21.31 23.54
N TRP A 156 -11.74 -22.09 23.06
CA TRP A 156 -11.27 -22.05 21.68
C TRP A 156 -12.38 -22.30 20.65
N ARG A 157 -13.31 -23.23 20.92
CA ARG A 157 -14.45 -23.54 20.04
C ARG A 157 -15.43 -22.38 19.90
N ASP A 158 -15.61 -21.59 20.95
CA ASP A 158 -16.59 -20.50 21.00
C ASP A 158 -16.05 -19.22 20.31
N ASN A 159 -14.79 -19.25 19.91
CA ASN A 159 -14.03 -18.10 19.42
C ASN A 159 -13.73 -18.15 17.89
N TRP A 160 -14.23 -19.20 17.22
CA TRP A 160 -14.05 -19.38 15.79
C TRP A 160 -14.72 -18.28 14.96
N SER A 161 -15.85 -17.76 15.44
CA SER A 161 -16.56 -16.61 14.83
C SER A 161 -15.71 -15.34 14.84
N VAL A 162 -14.96 -15.10 15.92
CA VAL A 162 -14.04 -13.95 16.02
C VAL A 162 -12.89 -14.08 15.03
N GLY A 163 -12.28 -15.27 14.95
CA GLY A 163 -11.22 -15.55 14.00
C GLY A 163 -11.67 -15.33 12.56
N THR A 164 -12.78 -15.94 12.15
CA THR A 164 -13.32 -15.84 10.79
C THR A 164 -13.78 -14.42 10.42
N ALA A 165 -14.45 -13.72 11.32
CA ALA A 165 -14.84 -12.34 11.08
C ALA A 165 -13.64 -11.39 10.96
N THR A 166 -12.58 -11.64 11.75
CA THR A 166 -11.32 -10.90 11.66
C THR A 166 -10.57 -11.22 10.37
N PHE A 167 -10.52 -12.49 9.93
CA PHE A 167 -9.97 -12.89 8.63
C PHE A 167 -10.59 -12.06 7.51
N VAL A 168 -11.91 -12.14 7.39
CA VAL A 168 -12.67 -11.54 6.29
C VAL A 168 -12.55 -10.03 6.34
N GLY A 169 -12.73 -9.41 7.51
CA GLY A 169 -12.59 -7.97 7.68
C GLY A 169 -11.19 -7.47 7.31
N ARG A 170 -10.14 -8.19 7.71
CA ARG A 170 -8.76 -7.82 7.40
C ARG A 170 -8.45 -7.97 5.91
N THR A 171 -8.80 -9.10 5.31
CA THR A 171 -8.53 -9.37 3.89
C THR A 171 -9.28 -8.40 2.99
N ILE A 172 -10.57 -8.16 3.23
CA ILE A 172 -11.36 -7.18 2.45
C ILE A 172 -10.81 -5.77 2.63
N GLY A 173 -10.46 -5.39 3.87
CA GLY A 173 -9.87 -4.08 4.16
C GLY A 173 -8.56 -3.84 3.42
N THR A 174 -7.62 -4.79 3.52
CA THR A 174 -6.33 -4.69 2.81
C THR A 174 -6.52 -4.70 1.30
N LEU A 175 -7.43 -5.52 0.75
CA LEU A 175 -7.76 -5.53 -0.68
C LEU A 175 -8.31 -4.17 -1.15
N GLY A 176 -9.23 -3.57 -0.39
CA GLY A 176 -9.79 -2.26 -0.72
C GLY A 176 -8.73 -1.15 -0.72
N LYS A 177 -7.88 -1.12 0.31
CA LYS A 177 -6.74 -0.19 0.39
C LYS A 177 -5.72 -0.41 -0.73
N PHE A 178 -5.42 -1.66 -1.04
CA PHE A 178 -4.53 -2.03 -2.14
C PHE A 178 -5.10 -1.60 -3.48
N GLY A 179 -6.41 -1.79 -3.72
CA GLY A 179 -7.09 -1.30 -4.92
C GLY A 179 -7.05 0.22 -5.04
N ALA A 180 -7.26 0.95 -3.94
CA ALA A 180 -7.14 2.41 -3.94
C ALA A 180 -5.72 2.87 -4.30
N GLY A 181 -4.69 2.19 -3.78
CA GLY A 181 -3.30 2.44 -4.14
C GLY A 181 -2.98 2.15 -5.60
N LEU A 182 -3.61 1.13 -6.21
CA LEU A 182 -3.49 0.85 -7.63
C LEU A 182 -4.08 2.00 -8.47
N LEU A 183 -5.23 2.54 -8.08
CA LEU A 183 -5.82 3.72 -8.75
C LEU A 183 -4.89 4.93 -8.67
N MET A 184 -4.23 5.16 -7.52
CA MET A 184 -3.23 6.21 -7.38
C MET A 184 -2.04 6.02 -8.33
N LEU A 185 -1.55 4.79 -8.49
CA LEU A 185 -0.48 4.49 -9.46
C LEU A 185 -0.92 4.79 -10.89
N LEU A 186 -2.14 4.40 -11.28
CA LEU A 186 -2.67 4.69 -12.60
C LEU A 186 -2.82 6.20 -12.84
N VAL A 187 -3.25 6.95 -11.83
CA VAL A 187 -3.32 8.42 -11.87
C VAL A 187 -1.93 9.04 -12.02
N ALA A 188 -0.92 8.56 -11.28
CA ALA A 188 0.45 9.04 -11.39
C ALA A 188 1.06 8.71 -12.76
N VAL A 189 0.82 7.52 -13.29
CA VAL A 189 1.25 7.12 -14.65
C VAL A 189 0.59 8.00 -15.70
N ALA A 190 -0.73 8.23 -15.61
CA ALA A 190 -1.43 9.10 -16.54
C ALA A 190 -0.88 10.54 -16.50
N ALA A 191 -0.57 11.05 -15.31
CA ALA A 191 -0.05 12.40 -15.13
C ALA A 191 1.33 12.63 -15.78
N VAL A 192 2.18 11.60 -15.90
CA VAL A 192 3.51 11.73 -16.53
C VAL A 192 3.52 11.33 -18.01
N LEU A 193 2.38 10.89 -18.56
CA LEU A 193 2.26 10.47 -19.96
C LEU A 193 1.45 11.44 -20.83
N LEU A 194 0.50 12.18 -20.23
CA LEU A 194 -0.41 13.12 -20.89
C LEU A 194 0.14 14.55 -20.83
#